data_AF-A0A0M4ET95-F1
#
_entry.id   AF-A0A0M4ET95-F1
#
_cell.length_a   1.000
_cell.length_b   1.000
_cell.length_c   1.000
_cell.angle_alpha   90.00
_cell.angle_beta   90.00
_cell.angle_gamma   90.00
#
_symmetry.space_group_name_H-M   'P 1'
#
loop_
_entity.id
_entity.type
_entity.pdbx_description
1 polymer ?
#
loop_
_entity_poly.entity_id
_entity_poly.type
_entity_poly.pdbx_seq_one_letter_code
_entity_poly.pdbx_strand_id
1 'polypeptide(L)'
;MEKLEVRVRSFYEDLIAETDHKEDEIKEDLQTLRAEAAAVMRLLYKNEEIENKPEDMPLVVWREKLDIRVQNLRDELRMRHNEIDELLLQQYFLCEELGESPLPLLADPLPELHEISTFRDHLKRLQAERALRMDEMFQLRSQIKQHMKQLELLPQSDADEQLLSQANLNMTPHIMQKLRLMHEKLTAQVVEWRQRIDDMREKIKVLWVRLEYTDEFAMQKVTDVTWYTQQTYDVLSEELQRCQQLRRQDVKRFVEQLRMEIQKWWDLTLKSQRERKSFVNYYNDCYNEDLLELHELELDDIKTFYNSNKEIFDLFANRAEVWERMVALQAKESDPKRFNNRGGQLLKEERERKMIMSKLAKIELQIKELVLAYEKRTKSQFLVHGESILQYMESDWERLRQTKEQQSSARKHISPMSGSRTPSDRQLCPLTGASKSTGNLHKRKLIKDANNDLININNAKRCLMQALTLGIPKIQVQPPSSDDEEDYS
;
A
#
# COMPACT_ATOMS: atom_id res chain seq x y z
N MET A 1 -109.63 -25.54 -85.31
CA MET A 1 -109.43 -26.48 -84.20
C MET A 1 -108.00 -27.02 -84.25
N GLU A 2 -107.64 -27.89 -85.21
CA GLU A 2 -106.29 -28.50 -85.31
C GLU A 2 -105.08 -27.56 -85.08
N LYS A 3 -105.03 -26.39 -85.74
CA LYS A 3 -103.90 -25.44 -85.58
C LYS A 3 -103.73 -24.91 -84.14
N LEU A 4 -104.79 -24.93 -83.33
CA LEU A 4 -104.73 -24.58 -81.90
C LEU A 4 -104.24 -25.77 -81.09
N GLU A 5 -104.73 -26.97 -81.38
CA GLU A 5 -104.32 -28.22 -80.70
C GLU A 5 -102.84 -28.54 -80.91
N VAL A 6 -102.31 -28.35 -82.13
CA VAL A 6 -100.88 -28.52 -82.43
C VAL A 6 -100.01 -27.52 -81.67
N ARG A 7 -100.45 -26.25 -81.59
CA ARG A 7 -99.71 -25.20 -80.85
C ARG A 7 -99.79 -25.37 -79.33
N VAL A 8 -100.91 -25.88 -78.82
CA VAL A 8 -101.06 -26.24 -77.41
C VAL A 8 -100.20 -27.46 -77.09
N ARG A 9 -100.14 -28.45 -77.98
CA ARG A 9 -99.28 -29.63 -77.80
C ARG A 9 -97.80 -29.24 -77.80
N SER A 10 -97.31 -28.47 -78.77
CA SER A 10 -95.89 -28.06 -78.77
C SER A 10 -95.55 -27.25 -77.51
N PHE A 11 -96.42 -26.35 -77.06
CA PHE A 11 -96.20 -25.61 -75.81
C PHE A 11 -96.09 -26.52 -74.57
N TYR A 12 -96.89 -27.59 -74.49
CA TYR A 12 -96.75 -28.57 -73.41
C TYR A 12 -95.52 -29.47 -73.58
N GLU A 13 -95.13 -29.83 -74.81
CA GLU A 13 -93.89 -30.57 -75.08
C GLU A 13 -92.66 -29.73 -74.73
N ASP A 14 -92.63 -28.45 -75.11
CA ASP A 14 -91.60 -27.47 -74.75
C ASP A 14 -91.52 -27.28 -73.22
N LEU A 15 -92.67 -27.17 -72.53
CA LEU A 15 -92.73 -26.98 -71.07
C LEU A 15 -92.33 -28.25 -70.28
N ILE A 16 -92.64 -29.44 -70.80
CA ILE A 16 -92.15 -30.71 -70.24
C ILE A 16 -90.63 -30.78 -70.45
N ALA A 17 -90.13 -30.52 -71.66
CA ALA A 17 -88.69 -30.53 -71.94
C ALA A 17 -87.92 -29.48 -71.10
N GLU A 18 -88.47 -28.29 -70.88
CA GLU A 18 -87.90 -27.27 -69.98
C GLU A 18 -87.91 -27.73 -68.51
N THR A 19 -88.93 -28.50 -68.10
CA THR A 19 -89.01 -29.04 -66.73
C THR A 19 -88.04 -30.20 -66.53
N ASP A 20 -87.98 -31.15 -67.46
CA ASP A 20 -87.05 -32.29 -67.44
C ASP A 20 -85.60 -31.80 -67.46
N HIS A 21 -85.28 -30.81 -68.31
CA HIS A 21 -83.96 -30.18 -68.37
C HIS A 21 -83.55 -29.56 -67.03
N LYS A 22 -84.44 -28.81 -66.37
CA LYS A 22 -84.19 -28.24 -65.03
C LYS A 22 -84.06 -29.32 -63.96
N GLU A 23 -84.81 -30.41 -64.06
CA GLU A 23 -84.68 -31.53 -63.14
C GLU A 23 -83.30 -32.19 -63.28
N ASP A 24 -82.79 -32.34 -64.51
CA ASP A 24 -81.47 -32.88 -64.79
C ASP A 24 -80.33 -31.93 -64.39
N GLU A 25 -80.46 -30.62 -64.60
CA GLU A 25 -79.53 -29.61 -64.05
C GLU A 25 -79.44 -29.72 -62.51
N ILE A 26 -80.57 -29.81 -61.81
CA ILE A 26 -80.59 -29.96 -60.35
C ILE A 26 -79.97 -31.31 -59.91
N LYS A 27 -80.11 -32.38 -60.70
CA LYS A 27 -79.44 -33.66 -60.43
C LYS A 27 -77.92 -33.56 -60.62
N GLU A 28 -77.44 -32.81 -61.61
CA GLU A 28 -76.01 -32.57 -61.83
C GLU A 28 -75.40 -31.72 -60.70
N ASP A 29 -76.06 -30.61 -60.32
CA ASP A 29 -75.70 -29.83 -59.12
C ASP A 29 -75.61 -30.72 -57.86
N LEU A 30 -76.60 -31.59 -57.64
CA LEU A 30 -76.61 -32.51 -56.51
C LEU A 30 -75.47 -33.55 -56.56
N GLN A 31 -74.98 -33.92 -57.75
CA GLN A 31 -73.80 -34.79 -57.89
C GLN A 31 -72.50 -34.03 -57.60
N THR A 32 -72.34 -32.81 -58.13
CA THR A 32 -71.14 -32.00 -57.90
C THR A 32 -70.99 -31.60 -56.43
N LEU A 33 -72.07 -31.13 -55.80
CA LEU A 33 -72.08 -30.78 -54.37
C LEU A 33 -71.84 -32.01 -53.46
N ARG A 34 -72.32 -33.20 -53.86
CA ARG A 34 -71.99 -34.46 -53.16
C ARG A 34 -70.52 -34.84 -53.28
N ALA A 35 -69.95 -34.71 -54.49
CA ALA A 35 -68.53 -34.96 -54.70
C ALA A 35 -67.66 -33.99 -53.89
N GLU A 36 -68.05 -32.72 -53.82
CA GLU A 36 -67.37 -31.71 -53.00
C GLU A 36 -67.51 -32.00 -51.50
N ALA A 37 -68.72 -32.28 -50.99
CA ALA A 37 -68.91 -32.65 -49.59
C ALA A 37 -68.03 -33.86 -49.20
N ALA A 38 -67.97 -34.88 -50.06
CA ALA A 38 -67.11 -36.05 -49.84
C ALA A 38 -65.61 -35.69 -49.84
N ALA A 39 -65.17 -34.75 -50.69
CA ALA A 39 -63.79 -34.28 -50.70
C ALA A 39 -63.44 -33.48 -49.41
N VAL A 40 -64.29 -32.54 -49.01
CA VAL A 40 -64.06 -31.71 -47.81
C VAL A 40 -64.15 -32.56 -46.53
N MET A 41 -65.05 -33.55 -46.46
CA MET A 41 -65.11 -34.47 -45.32
C MET A 41 -63.85 -35.33 -45.19
N ARG A 42 -63.24 -35.77 -46.30
CA ARG A 42 -61.94 -36.47 -46.28
C ARG A 42 -60.83 -35.58 -45.70
N LEU A 43 -60.76 -34.31 -46.11
CA LEU A 43 -59.79 -33.34 -45.58
C LEU A 43 -60.00 -33.01 -44.09
N LEU A 44 -61.24 -33.13 -43.59
CA LEU A 44 -61.60 -32.93 -42.19
C LEU A 44 -61.50 -34.21 -41.34
N TYR A 45 -61.09 -35.35 -41.91
CA TYR A 45 -61.11 -36.69 -41.29
C TYR A 45 -62.49 -37.12 -40.78
N LYS A 46 -63.56 -36.73 -41.49
CA LYS A 46 -64.95 -37.11 -41.19
C LYS A 46 -65.38 -38.31 -42.02
N ASN A 47 -65.78 -39.38 -41.33
CA ASN A 47 -66.26 -40.63 -41.93
C ASN A 47 -67.80 -40.68 -42.01
N GLU A 48 -68.47 -39.53 -42.14
CA GLU A 48 -69.92 -39.43 -42.27
C GLU A 48 -70.33 -39.70 -43.74
N GLU A 49 -71.31 -40.57 -43.96
CA GLU A 49 -71.92 -40.73 -45.28
C GLU A 49 -72.87 -39.56 -45.58
N ILE A 50 -72.91 -39.10 -46.83
CA ILE A 50 -73.85 -38.05 -47.24
C ILE A 50 -75.23 -38.69 -47.39
N GLU A 51 -76.19 -38.18 -46.62
CA GLU A 51 -77.58 -38.66 -46.64
C GLU A 51 -78.20 -38.70 -48.06
N ASN A 52 -79.10 -39.66 -48.26
CA ASN A 52 -79.92 -39.75 -49.46
C ASN A 52 -81.13 -38.81 -49.37
N LYS A 53 -81.64 -38.35 -50.52
CA LYS A 53 -82.83 -37.48 -50.56
C LYS A 53 -84.02 -38.23 -49.95
N PRO A 54 -84.69 -37.69 -48.91
CA PRO A 54 -85.94 -38.26 -48.41
C PRO A 54 -87.00 -38.32 -49.52
N GLU A 55 -87.83 -39.37 -49.54
CA GLU A 55 -88.84 -39.56 -50.60
C GLU A 55 -89.78 -38.34 -50.68
N ASP A 56 -90.29 -37.86 -49.54
CA ASP A 56 -91.22 -36.73 -49.39
C ASP A 56 -90.62 -35.33 -49.68
N MET A 57 -89.31 -35.20 -49.96
CA MET A 57 -88.65 -33.90 -50.11
C MET A 57 -88.51 -33.45 -51.57
N PRO A 58 -88.92 -32.22 -51.94
CA PRO A 58 -88.65 -31.66 -53.27
C PRO A 58 -87.15 -31.56 -53.58
N LEU A 59 -86.77 -31.80 -54.84
CA LEU A 59 -85.37 -31.78 -55.29
C LEU A 59 -84.66 -30.43 -55.01
N VAL A 60 -85.35 -29.31 -55.23
CA VAL A 60 -84.83 -27.96 -54.96
C VAL A 60 -84.49 -27.77 -53.48
N VAL A 61 -85.41 -28.13 -52.58
CA VAL A 61 -85.23 -28.03 -51.12
C VAL A 61 -84.11 -28.95 -50.63
N TRP A 62 -83.93 -30.10 -51.28
CA TRP A 62 -82.80 -30.99 -50.99
C TRP A 62 -81.46 -30.38 -51.45
N ARG A 63 -81.43 -29.72 -52.63
CA ARG A 63 -80.24 -29.00 -53.12
C ARG A 63 -79.83 -27.90 -52.14
N GLU A 64 -80.77 -27.04 -51.72
CA GLU A 64 -80.51 -25.97 -50.75
C GLU A 64 -79.95 -26.49 -49.42
N LYS A 65 -80.49 -27.60 -48.88
CA LYS A 65 -79.95 -28.23 -47.67
C LYS A 65 -78.52 -28.73 -47.86
N LEU A 66 -78.23 -29.32 -49.02
CA LEU A 66 -76.92 -29.90 -49.31
C LEU A 66 -75.88 -28.80 -49.62
N ASP A 67 -76.28 -27.72 -50.28
CA ASP A 67 -75.53 -26.46 -50.41
C ASP A 67 -75.14 -25.90 -49.03
N ILE A 68 -76.10 -25.78 -48.11
CA ILE A 68 -75.85 -25.32 -46.73
C ILE A 68 -74.88 -26.27 -46.00
N ARG A 69 -75.01 -27.60 -46.18
CA ARG A 69 -74.10 -28.58 -45.58
C ARG A 69 -72.67 -28.46 -46.14
N VAL A 70 -72.51 -28.31 -47.46
CA VAL A 70 -71.22 -28.06 -48.11
C VAL A 70 -70.62 -26.75 -47.62
N GLN A 71 -71.40 -25.68 -47.52
CA GLN A 71 -70.93 -24.40 -47.02
C GLN A 71 -70.43 -24.49 -45.58
N ASN A 72 -71.18 -25.15 -44.68
CA ASN A 72 -70.74 -25.40 -43.31
C ASN A 72 -69.43 -26.22 -43.24
N LEU A 73 -69.24 -27.19 -44.13
CA LEU A 73 -68.00 -27.96 -44.24
C LEU A 73 -66.82 -27.09 -44.74
N ARG A 74 -67.06 -26.21 -45.72
CA ARG A 74 -66.07 -25.21 -46.18
C ARG A 74 -65.70 -24.24 -45.05
N ASP A 75 -66.66 -23.78 -44.27
CA ASP A 75 -66.43 -22.90 -43.12
C ASP A 75 -65.62 -23.61 -42.03
N GLU A 76 -65.93 -24.86 -41.70
CA GLU A 76 -65.13 -25.66 -40.76
C GLU A 76 -63.70 -25.90 -41.25
N LEU A 77 -63.51 -26.18 -42.55
CA LEU A 77 -62.18 -26.31 -43.15
C LEU A 77 -61.39 -25.00 -43.10
N ARG A 78 -62.04 -23.86 -43.40
CA ARG A 78 -61.43 -22.52 -43.26
C ARG A 78 -61.01 -22.26 -41.81
N MET A 79 -61.87 -22.55 -40.83
CA MET A 79 -61.56 -22.35 -39.41
C MET A 79 -60.36 -23.21 -38.95
N ARG A 80 -60.25 -24.46 -39.42
CA ARG A 80 -59.08 -25.31 -39.14
C ARG A 80 -57.78 -24.74 -39.69
N HIS A 81 -57.78 -24.24 -40.93
CA HIS A 81 -56.59 -23.61 -41.53
C HIS A 81 -56.21 -22.32 -40.78
N ASN A 82 -57.17 -21.44 -40.51
CA ASN A 82 -56.93 -20.21 -39.75
C ASN A 82 -56.30 -20.51 -38.36
N GLU A 83 -56.75 -21.55 -37.67
CA GLU A 83 -56.17 -21.97 -36.39
C GLU A 83 -54.69 -22.37 -36.54
N ILE A 84 -54.37 -23.13 -37.60
CA ILE A 84 -52.99 -23.56 -37.90
C ILE A 84 -52.11 -22.34 -38.24
N ASP A 85 -52.61 -21.40 -39.04
CA ASP A 85 -51.91 -20.16 -39.38
C ASP A 85 -51.65 -19.30 -38.13
N GLU A 86 -52.62 -19.17 -37.22
CA GLU A 86 -52.43 -18.49 -35.93
C GLU A 86 -51.39 -19.17 -35.05
N LEU A 87 -51.40 -20.51 -34.98
CA LEU A 87 -50.42 -21.30 -34.22
C LEU A 87 -49.01 -21.18 -34.81
N LEU A 88 -48.87 -21.24 -36.12
CA LEU A 88 -47.60 -21.06 -36.83
C LEU A 88 -47.05 -19.64 -36.65
N LEU A 89 -47.91 -18.62 -36.70
CA LEU A 89 -47.53 -17.23 -36.45
C LEU A 89 -47.07 -17.02 -34.99
N GLN A 90 -47.75 -17.62 -34.02
CA GLN A 90 -47.31 -17.62 -32.61
C GLN A 90 -45.94 -18.30 -32.45
N GLN A 91 -45.72 -19.43 -33.12
CA GLN A 91 -44.41 -20.11 -33.11
C GLN A 91 -43.32 -19.21 -33.69
N TYR A 92 -43.58 -18.57 -34.84
CA TYR A 92 -42.61 -17.70 -35.51
C TYR A 92 -42.05 -16.63 -34.56
N PHE A 93 -42.92 -15.87 -33.88
CA PHE A 93 -42.48 -14.83 -32.95
C PHE A 93 -41.74 -15.38 -31.73
N LEU A 94 -42.22 -16.49 -31.15
CA LEU A 94 -41.56 -17.10 -29.98
C LEU A 94 -40.18 -17.66 -30.35
N CYS A 95 -40.03 -18.29 -31.51
CA CYS A 95 -38.76 -18.79 -32.03
C CYS A 95 -37.79 -17.66 -32.39
N GLU A 96 -38.26 -16.56 -32.99
CA GLU A 96 -37.42 -15.38 -33.29
C GLU A 96 -36.91 -14.71 -32.01
N GLU A 97 -37.78 -14.53 -31.00
CA GLU A 97 -37.39 -13.95 -29.72
C GLU A 97 -36.45 -14.87 -28.91
N LEU A 98 -36.69 -16.18 -28.90
CA LEU A 98 -35.91 -17.14 -28.10
C LEU A 98 -34.67 -17.69 -28.83
N GLY A 99 -34.56 -17.52 -30.14
CA GLY A 99 -33.51 -18.14 -30.96
C GLY A 99 -33.63 -19.66 -31.10
N GLU A 100 -34.84 -20.21 -30.95
CA GLU A 100 -35.13 -21.64 -31.03
C GLU A 100 -35.56 -22.05 -32.45
N SER A 101 -35.28 -23.29 -32.85
CA SER A 101 -35.73 -23.80 -34.16
C SER A 101 -37.23 -24.12 -34.14
N PRO A 102 -38.01 -23.67 -35.14
CA PRO A 102 -39.46 -23.95 -35.20
C PRO A 102 -39.74 -25.44 -35.44
N LEU A 103 -40.79 -25.96 -34.78
CA LEU A 103 -41.33 -27.28 -35.07
C LEU A 103 -42.14 -27.23 -36.38
N PRO A 104 -41.91 -28.13 -37.35
CA PRO A 104 -42.72 -28.17 -38.57
C PRO A 104 -44.13 -28.68 -38.27
N LEU A 105 -45.13 -27.98 -38.80
CA LEU A 105 -46.53 -28.40 -38.86
C LEU A 105 -46.97 -28.22 -40.32
N LEU A 106 -47.40 -29.30 -40.96
CA LEU A 106 -47.86 -29.25 -42.36
C LEU A 106 -49.28 -28.66 -42.39
N ALA A 107 -49.55 -27.67 -43.24
CA ALA A 107 -50.91 -27.16 -43.42
C ALA A 107 -51.74 -28.05 -44.37
N ASP A 108 -51.08 -28.73 -45.31
CA ASP A 108 -51.67 -29.65 -46.28
C ASP A 108 -50.79 -30.91 -46.41
N PRO A 109 -51.29 -32.14 -46.16
CA PRO A 109 -52.63 -32.45 -45.65
C PRO A 109 -52.85 -31.84 -44.25
N LEU A 110 -54.13 -31.60 -43.91
CA LEU A 110 -54.52 -31.03 -42.63
C LEU A 110 -53.99 -31.89 -41.47
N PRO A 111 -53.36 -31.32 -40.42
CA PRO A 111 -52.91 -32.07 -39.25
C PRO A 111 -54.02 -32.83 -38.53
N GLU A 112 -53.66 -33.95 -37.92
CA GLU A 112 -54.53 -34.63 -36.98
C GLU A 112 -54.69 -33.83 -35.67
N LEU A 113 -55.81 -34.07 -34.97
CA LEU A 113 -56.08 -33.44 -33.66
C LEU A 113 -54.96 -33.68 -32.63
N HIS A 114 -54.28 -34.83 -32.73
CA HIS A 114 -53.17 -35.16 -31.84
C HIS A 114 -51.93 -34.29 -32.13
N GLU A 115 -51.60 -34.04 -33.40
CA GLU A 115 -50.49 -33.19 -33.83
C GLU A 115 -50.72 -31.72 -33.42
N ILE A 116 -51.94 -31.22 -33.60
CA ILE A 116 -52.33 -29.89 -33.12
C ILE A 116 -52.19 -29.79 -31.59
N SER A 117 -52.52 -30.86 -30.84
CA SER A 117 -52.37 -30.87 -29.38
C SER A 117 -50.90 -30.81 -28.95
N THR A 118 -50.01 -31.57 -29.61
CA THR A 118 -48.58 -31.56 -29.29
C THR A 118 -47.92 -30.23 -29.69
N PHE A 119 -48.38 -29.62 -30.78
CA PHE A 119 -47.95 -28.27 -31.19
C PHE A 119 -48.37 -27.20 -30.18
N ARG A 120 -49.62 -27.22 -29.72
CA ARG A 120 -50.12 -26.33 -28.66
C ARG A 120 -49.31 -26.49 -27.36
N ASP A 121 -48.93 -27.72 -26.99
CA ASP A 121 -48.09 -27.97 -25.82
C ASP A 121 -46.63 -27.55 -26.02
N HIS A 122 -46.11 -27.59 -27.24
CA HIS A 122 -44.82 -26.98 -27.58
C HIS A 122 -44.84 -25.45 -27.41
N LEU A 123 -45.88 -24.77 -27.91
CA LEU A 123 -46.06 -23.32 -27.73
C LEU A 123 -46.12 -22.94 -26.25
N LYS A 124 -46.89 -23.68 -25.42
CA LYS A 124 -46.93 -23.45 -23.97
C LYS A 124 -45.55 -23.54 -23.32
N ARG A 125 -44.72 -24.51 -23.73
CA ARG A 125 -43.33 -24.63 -23.23
C ARG A 125 -42.48 -23.42 -23.63
N LEU A 126 -42.56 -22.98 -24.89
CA LEU A 126 -41.84 -21.78 -25.34
C LEU A 126 -42.32 -20.51 -24.60
N GLN A 127 -43.62 -20.36 -24.36
CA GLN A 127 -44.18 -19.24 -23.59
C GLN A 127 -43.69 -19.25 -22.12
N ALA A 128 -43.65 -20.43 -21.48
CA ALA A 128 -43.11 -20.57 -20.14
C ALA A 128 -41.61 -20.27 -20.07
N GLU A 129 -40.83 -20.76 -21.05
CA GLU A 129 -39.40 -20.47 -21.14
C GLU A 129 -39.12 -18.98 -21.40
N ARG A 130 -39.91 -18.33 -22.24
CA ARG A 130 -39.87 -16.87 -22.46
C ARG A 130 -40.08 -16.10 -21.16
N ALA A 131 -41.07 -16.48 -20.35
CA ALA A 131 -41.29 -15.84 -19.05
C ALA A 131 -40.06 -16.00 -18.13
N LEU A 132 -39.51 -17.22 -18.02
CA LEU A 132 -38.32 -17.50 -17.21
C LEU A 132 -37.07 -16.71 -17.68
N ARG A 133 -36.77 -16.71 -19.00
CA ARG A 133 -35.63 -15.96 -19.56
C ARG A 133 -35.81 -14.45 -19.39
N MET A 134 -37.04 -13.93 -19.47
CA MET A 134 -37.34 -12.52 -19.27
C MET A 134 -37.15 -12.07 -17.81
N ASP A 135 -37.63 -12.88 -16.85
CA ASP A 135 -37.42 -12.64 -15.41
C ASP A 135 -35.92 -12.69 -15.05
N GLU A 136 -35.20 -13.70 -15.55
CA GLU A 136 -33.75 -13.82 -15.35
C GLU A 136 -33.00 -12.62 -15.95
N MET A 137 -33.34 -12.21 -17.18
CA MET A 137 -32.75 -11.05 -17.83
C MET A 137 -32.96 -9.77 -17.02
N PHE A 138 -34.16 -9.56 -16.46
CA PHE A 138 -34.46 -8.41 -15.60
C PHE A 138 -33.62 -8.43 -14.31
N GLN A 139 -33.52 -9.58 -13.65
CA GLN A 139 -32.71 -9.76 -12.44
C GLN A 139 -31.22 -9.50 -12.72
N LEU A 140 -30.64 -10.13 -13.76
CA LEU A 140 -29.24 -9.94 -14.15
C LEU A 140 -28.94 -8.48 -14.50
N ARG A 141 -29.79 -7.81 -15.28
CA ARG A 141 -29.63 -6.38 -15.59
C ARG A 141 -29.65 -5.49 -14.34
N SER A 142 -30.55 -5.78 -13.40
CA SER A 142 -30.66 -5.03 -12.15
C SER A 142 -29.40 -5.20 -11.29
N GLN A 143 -28.93 -6.44 -11.12
CA GLN A 143 -27.71 -6.78 -10.38
C GLN A 143 -26.45 -6.19 -11.03
N ILE A 144 -26.31 -6.30 -12.35
CA ILE A 144 -25.20 -5.69 -13.11
C ILE A 144 -25.17 -4.18 -12.90
N LYS A 145 -26.31 -3.47 -13.05
CA LYS A 145 -26.38 -2.02 -12.82
C LYS A 145 -26.05 -1.65 -11.37
N GLN A 146 -26.46 -2.46 -10.40
CA GLN A 146 -26.10 -2.26 -9.00
C GLN A 146 -24.59 -2.45 -8.75
N HIS A 147 -23.97 -3.48 -9.32
CA HIS A 147 -22.52 -3.72 -9.20
C HIS A 147 -21.71 -2.64 -9.91
N MET A 148 -22.10 -2.22 -11.11
CA MET A 148 -21.48 -1.10 -11.83
C MET A 148 -21.57 0.19 -11.01
N LYS A 149 -22.71 0.48 -10.38
CA LYS A 149 -22.85 1.63 -9.48
C LYS A 149 -21.96 1.53 -8.23
N GLN A 150 -21.77 0.33 -7.66
CA GLN A 150 -20.88 0.13 -6.50
C GLN A 150 -19.41 0.32 -6.83
N LEU A 151 -19.00 -0.03 -8.05
CA LEU A 151 -17.64 0.12 -8.56
C LEU A 151 -17.42 1.45 -9.33
N GLU A 152 -18.43 2.32 -9.38
CA GLU A 152 -18.45 3.57 -10.16
C GLU A 152 -18.06 3.40 -11.65
N LEU A 153 -18.41 2.24 -12.22
CA LEU A 153 -18.12 1.86 -13.60
C LEU A 153 -19.23 2.30 -14.57
N LEU A 154 -18.80 2.72 -15.76
CA LEU A 154 -19.66 2.95 -16.92
C LEU A 154 -19.61 1.73 -17.88
N PRO A 155 -20.61 1.57 -18.77
CA PRO A 155 -20.57 0.55 -19.83
C PRO A 155 -19.32 0.73 -20.69
N GLN A 156 -18.62 -0.38 -20.98
CA GLN A 156 -17.35 -0.34 -21.71
C GLN A 156 -17.52 -0.24 -23.24
N SER A 157 -18.74 -0.46 -23.72
CA SER A 157 -19.09 -0.48 -25.14
C SER A 157 -20.59 -0.16 -25.31
N ASP A 158 -20.96 0.46 -26.44
CA ASP A 158 -22.35 0.65 -26.86
C ASP A 158 -23.12 -0.68 -26.88
N ALA A 159 -22.46 -1.80 -27.21
CA ALA A 159 -23.05 -3.13 -27.23
C ALA A 159 -23.35 -3.69 -25.82
N ASP A 160 -22.73 -3.14 -24.77
CA ASP A 160 -23.03 -3.47 -23.37
C ASP A 160 -24.11 -2.53 -22.83
N GLU A 161 -24.11 -1.25 -23.21
CA GLU A 161 -25.21 -0.33 -22.87
C GLU A 161 -26.53 -0.79 -23.52
N GLN A 162 -26.52 -1.21 -24.78
CA GLN A 162 -27.68 -1.84 -25.44
C GLN A 162 -28.15 -3.09 -24.68
N LEU A 163 -27.23 -3.97 -24.30
CA LEU A 163 -27.53 -5.20 -23.54
C LEU A 163 -28.25 -4.92 -22.21
N LEU A 164 -27.95 -3.77 -21.58
CA LEU A 164 -28.50 -3.35 -20.30
C LEU A 164 -29.74 -2.43 -20.38
N SER A 165 -29.93 -1.70 -21.48
CA SER A 165 -30.95 -0.65 -21.62
C SER A 165 -32.08 -0.98 -22.60
N GLN A 166 -31.83 -1.78 -23.65
CA GLN A 166 -32.80 -2.02 -24.71
C GLN A 166 -33.99 -2.85 -24.22
N ALA A 167 -35.20 -2.31 -24.44
CA ALA A 167 -36.47 -2.88 -23.98
C ALA A 167 -36.81 -4.19 -24.70
N ASN A 168 -36.72 -4.20 -26.04
CA ASN A 168 -37.01 -5.35 -26.88
C ASN A 168 -35.69 -5.99 -27.32
N LEU A 169 -35.12 -6.85 -26.47
CA LEU A 169 -33.95 -7.66 -26.81
C LEU A 169 -34.35 -9.13 -26.89
N ASN A 170 -33.97 -9.79 -27.99
CA ASN A 170 -34.24 -11.22 -28.18
C ASN A 170 -33.48 -12.02 -27.11
N MET A 171 -34.19 -12.88 -26.40
CA MET A 171 -33.70 -13.69 -25.28
C MET A 171 -33.01 -14.97 -25.78
N THR A 172 -32.14 -14.83 -26.79
CA THR A 172 -31.38 -15.95 -27.35
C THR A 172 -30.41 -16.53 -26.31
N PRO A 173 -30.06 -17.83 -26.39
CA PRO A 173 -29.14 -18.44 -25.43
C PRO A 173 -27.79 -17.71 -25.33
N HIS A 174 -27.32 -17.16 -26.44
CA HIS A 174 -26.07 -16.38 -26.49
C HIS A 174 -26.17 -15.05 -25.73
N ILE A 175 -27.28 -14.31 -25.86
CA ILE A 175 -27.50 -13.05 -25.15
C ILE A 175 -27.64 -13.30 -23.64
N MET A 176 -28.37 -14.35 -23.24
CA MET A 176 -28.46 -14.77 -21.85
C MET A 176 -27.10 -15.19 -21.28
N GLN A 177 -26.30 -15.95 -22.04
CA GLN A 177 -24.94 -16.32 -21.64
C GLN A 177 -24.03 -15.09 -21.49
N LYS A 178 -24.10 -14.11 -22.41
CA LYS A 178 -23.33 -12.85 -22.29
C LYS A 178 -23.69 -12.09 -21.01
N LEU A 179 -24.99 -11.99 -20.67
CA LEU A 179 -25.45 -11.39 -19.41
C LEU A 179 -24.91 -12.13 -18.18
N ARG A 180 -24.98 -13.46 -18.14
CA ARG A 180 -24.45 -14.28 -17.03
C ARG A 180 -22.94 -14.07 -16.84
N LEU A 181 -22.16 -14.14 -17.92
CA LEU A 181 -20.70 -13.90 -17.87
C LEU A 181 -20.35 -12.47 -17.42
N MET A 182 -21.11 -11.46 -17.86
CA MET A 182 -20.94 -10.08 -17.43
C MET A 182 -21.24 -9.91 -15.94
N HIS A 183 -22.33 -10.53 -15.46
CA HIS A 183 -22.70 -10.57 -14.05
C HIS A 183 -21.59 -11.24 -13.21
N GLU A 184 -21.21 -12.48 -13.54
CA GLU A 184 -20.14 -13.23 -12.84
C GLU A 184 -18.83 -12.43 -12.72
N LYS A 185 -18.39 -11.80 -13.82
CA LYS A 185 -17.19 -10.93 -13.84
C LYS A 185 -17.32 -9.77 -12.87
N LEU A 186 -18.45 -9.06 -12.86
CA LEU A 186 -18.69 -7.91 -11.98
C LEU A 186 -18.86 -8.34 -10.52
N THR A 187 -19.54 -9.45 -10.24
CA THR A 187 -19.66 -10.01 -8.89
C THR A 187 -18.28 -10.37 -8.34
N ALA A 188 -17.41 -11.01 -9.13
CA ALA A 188 -16.03 -11.31 -8.73
C ALA A 188 -15.23 -10.04 -8.41
N GLN A 189 -15.32 -9.00 -9.25
CA GLN A 189 -14.68 -7.70 -8.99
C GLN A 189 -15.21 -7.02 -7.72
N VAL A 190 -16.53 -7.09 -7.46
CA VAL A 190 -17.12 -6.55 -6.22
C VAL A 190 -16.63 -7.33 -4.98
N VAL A 191 -16.43 -8.65 -5.07
CA VAL A 191 -15.88 -9.45 -3.97
C VAL A 191 -14.41 -9.11 -3.70
N GLU A 192 -13.58 -9.02 -4.75
CA GLU A 192 -12.18 -8.61 -4.63
C GLU A 192 -12.04 -7.20 -4.04
N TRP A 193 -12.87 -6.25 -4.50
CA TRP A 193 -12.89 -4.88 -4.01
C TRP A 193 -13.26 -4.79 -2.53
N ARG A 194 -14.27 -5.56 -2.08
CA ARG A 194 -14.67 -5.66 -0.68
C ARG A 194 -13.55 -6.22 0.18
N GLN A 195 -12.93 -7.33 -0.25
CA GLN A 195 -11.79 -7.93 0.45
C GLN A 195 -10.63 -6.93 0.59
N ARG A 196 -10.32 -6.17 -0.46
CA ARG A 196 -9.27 -5.13 -0.43
C ARG A 196 -9.57 -4.02 0.57
N ILE A 197 -10.83 -3.59 0.68
CA ILE A 197 -11.28 -2.62 1.70
C ILE A 197 -11.11 -3.20 3.12
N ASP A 198 -11.49 -4.46 3.34
CA ASP A 198 -11.36 -5.10 4.65
C ASP A 198 -9.90 -5.36 5.06
N ASP A 199 -9.05 -5.76 4.10
CA ASP A 199 -7.61 -5.84 4.27
C ASP A 199 -6.99 -4.49 4.67
N MET A 200 -7.49 -3.37 4.10
CA MET A 200 -7.03 -2.02 4.45
C MET A 200 -7.49 -1.64 5.86
N ARG A 201 -8.75 -1.90 6.22
CA ARG A 201 -9.27 -1.71 7.60
C ARG A 201 -8.42 -2.45 8.62
N GLU A 202 -8.07 -3.71 8.35
CA GLU A 202 -7.27 -4.51 9.27
C GLU A 202 -5.82 -4.01 9.38
N LYS A 203 -5.18 -3.64 8.25
CA LYS A 203 -3.85 -3.01 8.25
C LYS A 203 -3.82 -1.71 9.04
N ILE A 204 -4.87 -0.89 8.95
CA ILE A 204 -5.00 0.37 9.71
C ILE A 204 -5.11 0.07 11.21
N LYS A 205 -5.98 -0.84 11.64
CA LYS A 205 -6.09 -1.23 13.07
C LYS A 205 -4.76 -1.73 13.63
N VAL A 206 -4.06 -2.61 12.91
CA VAL A 206 -2.75 -3.12 13.32
C VAL A 206 -1.72 -1.98 13.43
N LEU A 207 -1.76 -0.99 12.54
CA LEU A 207 -0.90 0.19 12.62
C LEU A 207 -1.27 1.11 13.79
N TRP A 208 -2.55 1.37 14.06
CA TRP A 208 -2.98 2.15 15.24
C TRP A 208 -2.50 1.53 16.55
N VAL A 209 -2.62 0.21 16.70
CA VAL A 209 -2.12 -0.51 17.89
C VAL A 209 -0.59 -0.41 18.00
N ARG A 210 0.15 -0.59 16.89
CA ARG A 210 1.63 -0.52 16.88
C ARG A 210 2.19 0.89 17.08
N LEU A 211 1.45 1.91 16.72
CA LEU A 211 1.82 3.33 16.86
C LEU A 211 1.27 3.96 18.14
N GLU A 212 0.61 3.18 19.01
CA GLU A 212 -0.08 3.66 20.21
C GLU A 212 -0.98 4.88 19.92
N TYR A 213 -1.71 4.83 18.80
CA TYR A 213 -2.50 5.96 18.31
C TYR A 213 -3.73 6.21 19.20
N THR A 214 -3.86 7.43 19.72
CA THR A 214 -4.84 7.79 20.78
C THR A 214 -5.93 8.78 20.36
N ASP A 215 -5.90 9.29 19.13
CA ASP A 215 -6.91 10.23 18.64
C ASP A 215 -8.16 9.48 18.17
N GLU A 216 -9.09 9.31 19.12
CA GLU A 216 -10.38 8.65 18.93
C GLU A 216 -11.23 9.30 17.83
N PHE A 217 -11.11 10.60 17.57
CA PHE A 217 -11.91 11.29 16.55
C PHE A 217 -11.46 10.91 15.13
N ALA A 218 -10.15 10.90 14.88
CA ALA A 218 -9.63 10.39 13.60
C ALA A 218 -9.92 8.89 13.41
N MET A 219 -9.87 8.10 14.49
CA MET A 219 -10.27 6.69 14.46
C MET A 219 -11.75 6.52 14.12
N GLN A 220 -12.65 7.28 14.76
CA GLN A 220 -14.10 7.28 14.49
C GLN A 220 -14.41 7.59 13.03
N LYS A 221 -13.80 8.65 12.46
CA LYS A 221 -13.93 9.02 11.04
C LYS A 221 -13.66 7.84 10.10
N VAL A 222 -12.83 6.87 10.50
CA VAL A 222 -12.45 5.71 9.70
C VAL A 222 -13.27 4.46 10.04
N THR A 223 -13.67 4.26 11.30
CA THR A 223 -14.53 3.13 11.70
C THR A 223 -15.98 3.30 11.25
N ASP A 224 -16.48 4.53 11.17
CA ASP A 224 -17.87 4.82 10.80
C ASP A 224 -18.15 4.52 9.31
N VAL A 225 -17.10 4.52 8.47
CA VAL A 225 -17.20 4.22 7.03
C VAL A 225 -17.23 2.72 6.78
N THR A 226 -18.36 2.11 7.13
CA THR A 226 -18.65 0.68 7.02
C THR A 226 -19.04 0.23 5.61
N TRP A 227 -19.46 1.15 4.74
CA TRP A 227 -19.88 0.86 3.36
C TRP A 227 -18.73 0.39 2.47
N TYR A 228 -19.04 -0.10 1.27
CA TYR A 228 -18.06 -0.55 0.27
C TYR A 228 -18.22 0.28 -1.00
N THR A 229 -17.77 1.54 -0.93
CA THR A 229 -17.84 2.54 -2.00
C THR A 229 -16.44 3.10 -2.31
N GLN A 230 -16.27 3.80 -3.43
CA GLN A 230 -15.01 4.48 -3.76
C GLN A 230 -14.59 5.46 -2.66
N GLN A 231 -15.53 6.27 -2.16
CA GLN A 231 -15.30 7.18 -1.02
C GLN A 231 -14.74 6.45 0.21
N THR A 232 -15.17 5.21 0.49
CA THR A 232 -14.64 4.41 1.59
C THR A 232 -13.19 4.01 1.34
N TYR A 233 -12.90 3.58 0.12
CA TYR A 233 -11.55 3.22 -0.31
C TYR A 233 -10.59 4.41 -0.18
N ASP A 234 -11.02 5.60 -0.61
CA ASP A 234 -10.20 6.82 -0.57
C ASP A 234 -9.86 7.23 0.87
N VAL A 235 -10.85 7.25 1.77
CA VAL A 235 -10.65 7.56 3.21
C VAL A 235 -9.70 6.54 3.86
N LEU A 236 -9.86 5.25 3.58
CA LEU A 236 -8.97 4.22 4.10
C LEU A 236 -7.56 4.32 3.48
N SER A 237 -7.43 4.72 2.22
CA SER A 237 -6.14 4.90 1.55
C SER A 237 -5.37 6.08 2.11
N GLU A 238 -6.05 7.21 2.34
CA GLU A 238 -5.48 8.41 2.98
C GLU A 238 -4.99 8.08 4.40
N GLU A 239 -5.83 7.42 5.22
CA GLU A 239 -5.47 7.04 6.58
C GLU A 239 -4.30 6.03 6.61
N LEU A 240 -4.33 5.01 5.75
CA LEU A 240 -3.25 4.03 5.66
C LEU A 240 -1.92 4.70 5.28
N GLN A 241 -1.94 5.65 4.34
CA GLN A 241 -0.77 6.45 3.97
C GLN A 241 -0.27 7.31 5.14
N ARG A 242 -1.19 7.95 5.87
CA ARG A 242 -0.88 8.76 7.06
C ARG A 242 -0.22 7.92 8.17
N CYS A 243 -0.77 6.76 8.51
CA CYS A 243 -0.18 5.84 9.49
C CYS A 243 1.21 5.33 9.04
N GLN A 244 1.38 5.00 7.76
CA GLN A 244 2.68 4.61 7.20
C GLN A 244 3.71 5.76 7.20
N GLN A 245 3.26 7.01 7.10
CA GLN A 245 4.13 8.17 7.23
C GLN A 245 4.53 8.41 8.69
N LEU A 246 3.60 8.25 9.65
CA LEU A 246 3.87 8.36 11.08
C LEU A 246 4.91 7.32 11.53
N ARG A 247 4.73 6.03 11.17
CA ARG A 247 5.72 4.96 11.42
C ARG A 247 7.12 5.32 10.89
N ARG A 248 7.20 5.91 9.69
CA ARG A 248 8.48 6.36 9.11
C ARG A 248 9.08 7.56 9.84
N GLN A 249 8.27 8.46 10.39
CA GLN A 249 8.75 9.57 11.23
C GLN A 249 9.28 9.07 12.58
N ASP A 250 8.66 8.07 13.19
CA ASP A 250 9.14 7.51 14.45
C ASP A 250 10.43 6.71 14.27
N VAL A 251 10.50 5.84 13.25
CA VAL A 251 11.76 5.17 12.85
C VAL A 251 12.86 6.20 12.56
N LYS A 252 12.54 7.30 11.85
CA LYS A 252 13.48 8.39 11.60
C LYS A 252 14.02 8.98 12.91
N ARG A 253 13.15 9.31 13.88
CA ARG A 253 13.56 9.85 15.19
C ARG A 253 14.51 8.92 15.92
N PHE A 254 14.23 7.61 15.93
CA PHE A 254 15.13 6.63 16.56
C PHE A 254 16.47 6.51 15.83
N VAL A 255 16.48 6.43 14.49
CA VAL A 255 17.72 6.41 13.70
C VAL A 255 18.56 7.68 13.91
N GLU A 256 17.94 8.87 13.98
CA GLU A 256 18.65 10.13 14.26
C GLU A 256 19.25 10.16 15.68
N GLN A 257 18.53 9.63 16.68
CA GLN A 257 19.06 9.47 18.05
C GLN A 257 20.25 8.50 18.10
N LEU A 258 20.14 7.35 17.43
CA LEU A 258 21.23 6.37 17.33
C LEU A 258 22.44 6.96 16.60
N ARG A 259 22.25 7.72 15.50
CA ARG A 259 23.35 8.42 14.80
C ARG A 259 24.11 9.36 15.74
N MET A 260 23.39 10.14 16.57
CA MET A 260 24.03 10.98 17.59
C MET A 260 24.74 10.17 18.68
N GLU A 261 24.26 8.98 19.05
CA GLU A 261 24.93 8.11 20.02
C GLU A 261 26.18 7.47 19.42
N ILE A 262 26.07 6.87 18.23
CA ILE A 262 27.17 6.30 17.44
C ILE A 262 28.28 7.34 17.27
N GLN A 263 27.95 8.60 16.95
CA GLN A 263 28.95 9.67 16.84
C GLN A 263 29.73 9.88 18.16
N LYS A 264 29.04 9.93 19.31
CA LYS A 264 29.68 10.05 20.63
C LYS A 264 30.56 8.84 20.94
N TRP A 265 30.12 7.64 20.58
CA TRP A 265 30.90 6.40 20.79
C TRP A 265 32.10 6.29 19.85
N TRP A 266 32.01 6.76 18.60
CA TRP A 266 33.16 6.93 17.70
C TRP A 266 34.17 7.95 18.23
N ASP A 267 33.73 9.01 18.91
CA ASP A 267 34.61 9.96 19.60
C ASP A 267 35.29 9.31 20.82
N LEU A 268 34.54 8.60 21.68
CA LEU A 268 35.07 7.88 22.84
C LEU A 268 36.06 6.76 22.47
N THR A 269 35.82 6.06 21.36
CA THR A 269 36.72 5.02 20.82
C THR A 269 37.80 5.56 19.89
N LEU A 270 37.90 6.89 19.75
CA LEU A 270 38.92 7.59 18.95
C LEU A 270 38.96 7.15 17.47
N LYS A 271 37.83 6.74 16.90
CA LYS A 271 37.71 6.21 15.52
C LYS A 271 38.10 7.25 14.47
N SER A 272 38.88 6.83 13.49
CA SER A 272 39.29 7.67 12.35
C SER A 272 38.11 8.04 11.45
N GLN A 273 38.22 9.15 10.70
CA GLN A 273 37.20 9.53 9.73
C GLN A 273 37.02 8.48 8.62
N ARG A 274 38.02 7.63 8.35
CA ARG A 274 37.94 6.53 7.38
C ARG A 274 37.06 5.38 7.91
N GLU A 275 37.24 5.01 9.18
CA GLU A 275 36.39 3.98 9.84
C GLU A 275 34.94 4.45 10.00
N ARG A 276 34.73 5.72 10.38
CA ARG A 276 33.37 6.30 10.44
C ARG A 276 32.67 6.24 9.08
N LYS A 277 33.42 6.43 7.98
CA LYS A 277 32.92 6.34 6.61
C LYS A 277 32.72 4.91 6.09
N SER A 278 33.23 3.86 6.76
CA SER A 278 32.92 2.48 6.35
C SER A 278 31.51 2.04 6.73
N PHE A 279 30.89 2.65 7.74
CA PHE A 279 29.48 2.44 8.05
C PHE A 279 28.60 3.31 7.12
N VAL A 280 28.43 2.85 5.86
CA VAL A 280 27.72 3.59 4.81
C VAL A 280 26.26 3.91 5.18
N ASN A 281 25.62 3.03 5.96
CA ASN A 281 24.23 3.18 6.41
C ASN A 281 23.99 4.43 7.29
N TYR A 282 25.05 5.01 7.87
CA TYR A 282 24.99 6.28 8.60
C TYR A 282 24.44 7.44 7.75
N TYR A 283 24.61 7.37 6.42
CA TYR A 283 24.21 8.43 5.48
C TYR A 283 22.97 8.07 4.65
N ASN A 284 22.27 6.99 4.99
CA ASN A 284 21.11 6.51 4.24
C ASN A 284 19.80 7.08 4.82
N ASP A 285 19.04 7.87 4.07
CA ASP A 285 17.79 8.48 4.56
C ASP A 285 16.52 7.67 4.20
N CYS A 286 16.69 6.42 3.75
CA CYS A 286 15.59 5.46 3.61
C CYS A 286 15.21 4.85 4.96
N TYR A 287 14.48 5.59 5.79
CA TYR A 287 14.06 5.14 7.14
C TYR A 287 13.08 3.95 7.09
N ASN A 288 13.61 2.75 7.30
CA ASN A 288 12.87 1.50 7.51
C ASN A 288 13.40 0.76 8.77
N GLU A 289 12.75 -0.33 9.18
CA GLU A 289 13.14 -1.09 10.37
C GLU A 289 14.51 -1.77 10.19
N ASP A 290 14.84 -2.26 9.00
CA ASP A 290 16.17 -2.82 8.70
C ASP A 290 17.30 -1.80 8.94
N LEU A 291 17.09 -0.52 8.56
CA LEU A 291 18.05 0.54 8.81
C LEU A 291 18.20 0.84 10.31
N LEU A 292 17.11 0.73 11.08
CA LEU A 292 17.14 0.91 12.53
C LEU A 292 18.00 -0.19 13.19
N GLU A 293 17.71 -1.46 12.89
CA GLU A 293 18.48 -2.61 13.39
C GLU A 293 19.97 -2.51 13.05
N LEU A 294 20.31 -2.08 11.83
CA LEU A 294 21.69 -1.86 11.40
C LEU A 294 22.42 -0.75 12.20
N HIS A 295 21.71 0.25 12.70
CA HIS A 295 22.30 1.27 13.60
C HIS A 295 22.41 0.76 15.04
N GLU A 296 21.47 -0.06 15.51
CA GLU A 296 21.55 -0.68 16.84
C GLU A 296 22.73 -1.67 16.93
N LEU A 297 22.94 -2.47 15.89
CA LEU A 297 24.08 -3.39 15.77
C LEU A 297 25.43 -2.67 15.76
N GLU A 298 25.63 -1.65 14.91
CA GLU A 298 26.88 -0.86 14.88
C GLU A 298 27.12 -0.19 16.26
N LEU A 299 26.07 0.30 16.91
CA LEU A 299 26.17 0.90 18.23
C LEU A 299 26.59 -0.12 19.31
N ASP A 300 26.05 -1.34 19.28
CA ASP A 300 26.45 -2.40 20.21
C ASP A 300 27.87 -2.91 19.95
N ASP A 301 28.28 -3.04 18.68
CA ASP A 301 29.65 -3.39 18.31
C ASP A 301 30.67 -2.35 18.84
N ILE A 302 30.39 -1.05 18.70
CA ILE A 302 31.27 0.01 19.24
C ILE A 302 31.26 -0.01 20.78
N LYS A 303 30.11 -0.20 21.42
CA LYS A 303 30.00 -0.32 22.90
C LYS A 303 30.78 -1.53 23.42
N THR A 304 30.64 -2.68 22.77
CA THR A 304 31.33 -3.93 23.11
C THR A 304 32.84 -3.79 22.88
N PHE A 305 33.27 -3.14 21.80
CA PHE A 305 34.67 -2.78 21.56
C PHE A 305 35.23 -1.83 22.64
N TYR A 306 34.48 -0.80 23.03
CA TYR A 306 34.88 0.12 24.10
C TYR A 306 35.02 -0.62 25.44
N ASN A 307 33.97 -1.34 25.87
CA ASN A 307 33.94 -2.04 27.15
C ASN A 307 35.03 -3.11 27.26
N SER A 308 35.29 -3.85 26.18
CA SER A 308 36.33 -4.90 26.12
C SER A 308 37.78 -4.39 26.19
N ASN A 309 37.97 -3.07 26.01
CA ASN A 309 39.28 -2.42 25.94
C ASN A 309 39.35 -1.12 26.77
N LYS A 310 38.40 -0.93 27.69
CA LYS A 310 38.19 0.31 28.44
C LYS A 310 39.44 0.80 29.17
N GLU A 311 40.20 -0.13 29.77
CA GLU A 311 41.45 0.18 30.47
C GLU A 311 42.50 0.84 29.55
N ILE A 312 42.54 0.48 28.26
CA ILE A 312 43.44 1.09 27.27
C ILE A 312 43.01 2.54 27.02
N PHE A 313 41.71 2.80 26.85
CA PHE A 313 41.17 4.15 26.65
C PHE A 313 41.38 5.04 27.89
N ASP A 314 41.07 4.54 29.10
CA ASP A 314 41.25 5.26 30.36
C ASP A 314 42.74 5.59 30.62
N LEU A 315 43.65 4.64 30.35
CA LEU A 315 45.10 4.88 30.45
C LEU A 315 45.61 5.85 29.38
N PHE A 316 45.11 5.78 28.16
CA PHE A 316 45.51 6.70 27.07
C PHE A 316 45.03 8.13 27.33
N ALA A 317 43.82 8.33 27.87
CA ALA A 317 43.34 9.63 28.30
C ALA A 317 44.20 10.20 29.45
N ASN A 318 44.53 9.39 30.46
CA ASN A 318 45.46 9.75 31.54
C ASN A 318 46.87 10.05 31.01
N ARG A 319 47.34 9.31 29.99
CA ARG A 319 48.60 9.62 29.30
C ARG A 319 48.53 11.02 28.66
N ALA A 320 47.47 11.33 27.92
CA ALA A 320 47.32 12.63 27.26
C ALA A 320 47.36 13.80 28.27
N GLU A 321 46.65 13.68 29.39
CA GLU A 321 46.64 14.68 30.46
C GLU A 321 48.02 14.84 31.14
N VAL A 322 48.75 13.75 31.36
CA VAL A 322 50.12 13.76 31.91
C VAL A 322 51.12 14.30 30.90
N TRP A 323 50.94 13.99 29.62
CA TRP A 323 51.75 14.46 28.49
C TRP A 323 51.62 15.97 28.31
N GLU A 324 50.40 16.51 28.28
CA GLU A 324 50.15 17.95 28.17
C GLU A 324 50.81 18.73 29.33
N ARG A 325 50.66 18.26 30.57
CA ARG A 325 51.38 18.84 31.73
C ARG A 325 52.89 18.80 31.57
N MET A 326 53.44 17.71 31.03
CA MET A 326 54.88 17.57 30.77
C MET A 326 55.37 18.59 29.73
N VAL A 327 54.65 18.72 28.61
CA VAL A 327 54.93 19.71 27.56
C VAL A 327 54.82 21.14 28.12
N ALA A 328 53.81 21.44 28.94
CA ALA A 328 53.66 22.75 29.58
C ALA A 328 54.80 23.08 30.56
N LEU A 329 55.29 22.11 31.34
CA LEU A 329 56.49 22.28 32.18
C LEU A 329 57.77 22.45 31.36
N GLN A 330 57.84 21.86 30.16
CA GLN A 330 58.97 22.05 29.25
C GLN A 330 58.93 23.42 28.57
N ALA A 331 57.76 23.92 28.18
CA ALA A 331 57.59 25.27 27.66
C ALA A 331 58.00 26.33 28.70
N LYS A 332 57.61 26.15 29.98
CA LYS A 332 58.03 27.00 31.10
C LYS A 332 59.55 27.02 31.33
N GLU A 333 60.26 25.94 31.00
CA GLU A 333 61.74 25.93 31.06
C GLU A 333 62.41 26.73 29.95
N SER A 334 61.74 26.88 28.80
CA SER A 334 62.26 27.66 27.68
C SER A 334 62.09 29.19 27.85
N ASP A 335 61.28 29.64 28.82
CA ASP A 335 61.06 31.06 29.13
C ASP A 335 62.26 31.71 29.87
N PRO A 336 62.92 32.74 29.30
CA PRO A 336 64.00 33.47 29.98
C PRO A 336 63.60 34.12 31.32
N LYS A 337 62.31 34.44 31.52
CA LYS A 337 61.82 35.12 32.75
C LYS A 337 61.70 34.19 33.96
N ARG A 338 61.81 32.86 33.76
CA ARG A 338 61.66 31.82 34.79
C ARG A 338 62.53 32.04 36.04
N PHE A 339 63.71 32.64 35.89
CA PHE A 339 64.67 32.83 36.99
C PHE A 339 64.33 33.98 37.96
N ASN A 340 63.35 34.85 37.65
CA ASN A 340 62.94 35.92 38.57
C ASN A 340 62.09 35.45 39.76
N ASN A 341 61.71 34.17 39.82
CA ASN A 341 60.84 33.62 40.86
C ASN A 341 61.61 33.25 42.14
N ARG A 342 61.58 34.13 43.14
CA ARG A 342 62.02 33.81 44.53
C ARG A 342 61.05 32.80 45.17
N GLY A 343 61.56 31.86 45.97
CA GLY A 343 60.73 30.94 46.78
C GLY A 343 60.79 29.44 46.43
N GLY A 344 61.82 28.97 45.72
CA GLY A 344 62.06 27.53 45.50
C GLY A 344 61.16 26.88 44.44
N GLN A 345 60.45 27.67 43.63
CA GLN A 345 59.54 27.18 42.59
C GLN A 345 60.24 26.29 41.55
N LEU A 346 61.46 26.65 41.13
CA LEU A 346 62.30 25.85 40.23
C LEU A 346 62.52 24.41 40.74
N LEU A 347 62.70 24.23 42.06
CA LEU A 347 62.92 22.92 42.66
C LEU A 347 61.62 22.10 42.74
N LYS A 348 60.46 22.77 42.88
CA LYS A 348 59.14 22.14 42.80
C LYS A 348 58.87 21.67 41.38
N GLU A 349 59.08 22.52 40.37
CA GLU A 349 58.92 22.18 38.94
C GLU A 349 59.82 21.00 38.52
N GLU A 350 61.08 20.98 38.95
CA GLU A 350 62.00 19.88 38.63
C GLU A 350 61.64 18.58 39.36
N ARG A 351 61.11 18.65 40.59
CA ARG A 351 60.57 17.48 41.31
C ARG A 351 59.30 16.97 40.65
N GLU A 352 58.39 17.86 40.27
CA GLU A 352 57.14 17.56 39.57
C GLU A 352 57.42 16.92 38.21
N ARG A 353 58.37 17.47 37.44
CA ARG A 353 58.87 16.88 36.19
C ARG A 353 59.36 15.45 36.37
N LYS A 354 60.24 15.18 37.35
CA LYS A 354 60.75 13.82 37.61
C LYS A 354 59.62 12.85 37.98
N MET A 355 58.64 13.32 38.75
CA MET A 355 57.44 12.54 39.08
C MET A 355 56.57 12.27 37.84
N ILE A 356 56.35 13.28 37.00
CA ILE A 356 55.58 13.19 35.75
C ILE A 356 56.26 12.25 34.75
N MET A 357 57.58 12.35 34.53
CA MET A 357 58.30 11.43 33.64
C MET A 357 58.24 9.99 34.14
N SER A 358 58.36 9.76 35.45
CA SER A 358 58.20 8.41 36.04
C SER A 358 56.76 7.89 35.92
N LYS A 359 55.75 8.74 36.12
CA LYS A 359 54.33 8.38 35.96
C LYS A 359 54.01 8.06 34.49
N LEU A 360 54.47 8.90 33.57
CA LEU A 360 54.26 8.75 32.12
C LEU A 360 54.87 7.45 31.61
N ALA A 361 56.13 7.15 31.95
CA ALA A 361 56.79 5.90 31.53
C ALA A 361 56.07 4.65 32.05
N LYS A 362 55.47 4.71 33.25
CA LYS A 362 54.63 3.60 33.79
C LYS A 362 53.33 3.43 33.01
N ILE A 363 52.65 4.55 32.69
CA ILE A 363 51.41 4.52 31.90
C ILE A 363 51.69 4.00 30.49
N GLU A 364 52.75 4.47 29.82
CA GLU A 364 53.12 4.03 28.47
C GLU A 364 53.51 2.53 28.44
N LEU A 365 54.13 2.01 29.50
CA LEU A 365 54.41 0.58 29.64
C LEU A 365 53.11 -0.25 29.80
N GLN A 366 52.18 0.19 30.66
CA GLN A 366 50.88 -0.47 30.84
C GLN A 366 50.04 -0.47 29.56
N ILE A 367 50.04 0.64 28.82
CA ILE A 367 49.41 0.71 27.49
C ILE A 367 50.07 -0.29 26.54
N LYS A 368 51.42 -0.35 26.49
CA LYS A 368 52.15 -1.31 25.64
C LYS A 368 51.78 -2.77 25.95
N GLU A 369 51.70 -3.14 27.23
CA GLU A 369 51.33 -4.50 27.66
C GLU A 369 49.89 -4.87 27.27
N LEU A 370 48.92 -3.98 27.53
CA LEU A 370 47.50 -4.22 27.21
C LEU A 370 47.24 -4.22 25.69
N VAL A 371 47.92 -3.35 24.93
CA VAL A 371 47.82 -3.32 23.47
C VAL A 371 48.38 -4.60 22.85
N LEU A 372 49.55 -5.08 23.28
CA LEU A 372 50.10 -6.34 22.78
C LEU A 372 49.20 -7.54 23.14
N ALA A 373 48.55 -7.52 24.31
CA ALA A 373 47.55 -8.51 24.68
C ALA A 373 46.29 -8.45 23.79
N TYR A 374 45.83 -7.24 23.45
CA TYR A 374 44.75 -7.03 22.47
C TYR A 374 45.13 -7.58 21.09
N GLU A 375 46.26 -7.16 20.52
CA GLU A 375 46.71 -7.54 19.18
C GLU A 375 46.89 -9.06 19.06
N LYS A 376 47.36 -9.72 20.13
CA LYS A 376 47.43 -11.18 20.20
C LYS A 376 46.06 -11.86 20.24
N ARG A 377 45.06 -11.23 20.89
CA ARG A 377 43.69 -11.75 21.02
C ARG A 377 42.88 -11.58 19.74
N THR A 378 42.92 -10.40 19.12
CA THR A 378 42.10 -10.04 17.95
C THR A 378 42.79 -10.22 16.61
N LYS A 379 44.12 -10.41 16.59
CA LYS A 379 44.97 -10.44 15.39
C LYS A 379 44.89 -9.17 14.53
N SER A 380 44.49 -8.05 15.13
CA SER A 380 44.40 -6.73 14.50
C SER A 380 45.09 -5.69 15.37
N GLN A 381 45.67 -4.66 14.75
CA GLN A 381 46.36 -3.57 15.45
C GLN A 381 45.37 -2.72 16.25
N PHE A 382 45.78 -2.21 17.41
CA PHE A 382 44.97 -1.25 18.15
C PHE A 382 45.17 0.17 17.57
N LEU A 383 44.16 0.64 16.82
CA LEU A 383 44.21 1.92 16.12
C LEU A 383 43.56 3.05 16.94
N VAL A 384 44.21 4.21 16.93
CA VAL A 384 43.73 5.49 17.47
C VAL A 384 43.83 6.52 16.35
N HIS A 385 42.72 7.16 15.99
CA HIS A 385 42.59 8.07 14.85
C HIS A 385 43.08 7.53 13.50
N GLY A 386 43.28 6.21 13.39
CA GLY A 386 43.72 5.51 12.17
C GLY A 386 45.20 5.12 12.17
N GLU A 387 45.95 5.46 13.21
CA GLU A 387 47.35 5.10 13.42
C GLU A 387 47.48 4.10 14.59
N SER A 388 48.54 3.29 14.64
CA SER A 388 48.77 2.42 15.80
C SER A 388 49.02 3.29 17.04
N ILE A 389 48.33 2.99 18.16
CA ILE A 389 48.51 3.69 19.43
C ILE A 389 49.98 3.73 19.88
N LEU A 390 50.78 2.71 19.56
CA LEU A 390 52.21 2.68 19.89
C LEU A 390 53.01 3.67 19.05
N GLN A 391 52.74 3.73 17.74
CA GLN A 391 53.36 4.69 16.82
C GLN A 391 52.96 6.13 17.14
N TYR A 392 51.70 6.35 17.56
CA TYR A 392 51.21 7.66 18.00
C TYR A 392 52.01 8.16 19.22
N MET A 393 52.19 7.31 20.24
CA MET A 393 52.98 7.66 21.43
C MET A 393 54.45 7.96 21.10
N GLU A 394 55.06 7.23 20.16
CA GLU A 394 56.44 7.46 19.72
C GLU A 394 56.57 8.74 18.89
N SER A 395 55.58 9.05 18.05
CA SER A 395 55.52 10.29 17.26
C SER A 395 55.39 11.54 18.14
N ASP A 396 54.67 11.45 19.26
CA ASP A 396 54.64 12.49 20.30
C ASP A 396 56.04 12.81 20.84
N TRP A 397 56.80 11.78 21.22
CA TRP A 397 58.18 11.94 21.71
C TRP A 397 59.13 12.52 20.66
N GLU A 398 58.97 12.13 19.41
CA GLU A 398 59.79 12.62 18.30
C GLU A 398 59.50 14.10 17.99
N ARG A 399 58.23 14.49 17.90
CA ARG A 399 57.79 15.89 17.76
C ARG A 399 58.33 16.79 18.88
N LEU A 400 58.35 16.29 20.12
CA LEU A 400 58.90 17.02 21.26
C LEU A 400 60.43 17.19 21.19
N ARG A 401 61.13 16.18 20.66
CA ARG A 401 62.59 16.20 20.43
C ARG A 401 62.98 17.20 19.35
N GLN A 402 62.30 17.16 18.20
CA GLN A 402 62.48 18.13 17.11
C GLN A 402 62.23 19.56 17.56
N THR A 403 61.17 19.80 18.36
CA THR A 403 60.88 21.12 18.93
C THR A 403 62.02 21.62 19.85
N LYS A 404 62.60 20.73 20.68
CA LYS A 404 63.78 21.02 21.50
C LYS A 404 65.01 21.36 20.65
N GLU A 405 65.26 20.58 19.60
CA GLU A 405 66.39 20.79 18.70
C GLU A 405 66.27 22.12 17.94
N GLN A 406 65.09 22.44 17.40
CA GLN A 406 64.78 23.73 16.78
C GLN A 406 64.95 24.92 17.74
N GLN A 407 64.47 24.81 18.99
CA GLN A 407 64.71 25.84 20.00
C GLN A 407 66.21 25.99 20.36
N SER A 408 66.97 24.89 20.33
CA SER A 408 68.41 24.90 20.60
C SER A 408 69.23 25.50 19.46
N SER A 409 68.85 25.24 18.20
CA SER A 409 69.50 25.81 17.02
C SER A 409 69.15 27.28 16.85
N ALA A 410 67.89 27.67 17.09
CA ALA A 410 67.47 29.08 17.15
C ALA A 410 68.29 29.87 18.19
N ARG A 411 68.54 29.30 19.39
CA ARG A 411 69.42 29.93 20.40
C ARG A 411 70.89 30.01 19.94
N LYS A 412 71.40 29.01 19.21
CA LYS A 412 72.79 29.03 18.68
C LYS A 412 72.99 30.04 17.55
N HIS A 413 71.97 30.34 16.75
CA HIS A 413 72.04 31.36 15.71
C HIS A 413 71.96 32.82 16.21
N ILE A 414 71.80 33.05 17.52
CA ILE A 414 71.65 34.39 18.13
C ILE A 414 72.98 34.91 18.76
N SER A 415 74.07 34.14 18.79
CA SER A 415 75.42 34.63 19.17
C SER A 415 76.54 33.70 18.70
N PRO A 416 77.76 34.21 18.33
CA PRO A 416 78.25 35.59 18.49
C PRO A 416 78.81 36.27 17.20
N MET A 417 78.90 37.60 17.22
CA MET A 417 79.92 38.36 16.48
C MET A 417 80.60 39.38 17.40
N SER A 418 81.83 39.74 17.04
CA SER A 418 82.75 40.65 17.75
C SER A 418 83.33 40.11 19.07
N GLY A 419 84.53 39.54 18.96
CA GLY A 419 85.50 39.52 20.06
C GLY A 419 86.65 40.47 19.74
N SER A 420 87.23 41.10 20.76
CA SER A 420 88.51 41.81 20.62
C SER A 420 89.41 41.58 21.83
N ARG A 421 90.43 40.73 21.60
CA ARG A 421 91.82 40.78 22.08
C ARG A 421 92.13 41.41 23.45
N THR A 422 92.78 40.61 24.30
CA THR A 422 93.65 41.03 25.40
C THR A 422 94.94 41.70 24.90
N PRO A 423 95.68 42.37 25.81
CA PRO A 423 97.08 41.96 26.03
C PRO A 423 97.44 41.75 27.52
N SER A 424 98.63 41.18 27.75
CA SER A 424 99.30 40.92 29.04
C SER A 424 99.42 42.18 29.93
N ASP A 425 99.55 42.09 31.27
CA ASP A 425 100.74 41.56 31.97
C ASP A 425 100.51 41.33 33.49
N ARG A 426 101.47 40.65 34.15
CA ARG A 426 101.76 40.55 35.60
C ARG A 426 100.85 39.78 36.57
N GLN A 427 101.26 38.52 36.77
CA GLN A 427 101.89 37.99 38.00
C GLN A 427 101.21 38.05 39.39
N LEU A 428 101.32 36.87 40.05
CA LEU A 428 101.38 36.58 41.49
C LEU A 428 100.06 36.35 42.28
N CYS A 429 99.92 35.11 42.72
CA CYS A 429 99.16 34.66 43.91
C CYS A 429 99.91 35.11 45.21
N PRO A 430 99.44 34.85 46.48
CA PRO A 430 98.38 33.91 46.89
C PRO A 430 97.56 34.28 48.18
N LEU A 431 96.78 33.28 48.67
CA LEU A 431 96.39 33.01 50.08
C LEU A 431 95.19 33.71 50.80
N THR A 432 94.37 32.83 51.42
CA THR A 432 93.78 32.87 52.80
C THR A 432 92.51 33.66 53.18
N GLY A 433 91.76 33.08 54.15
CA GLY A 433 90.64 33.67 54.92
C GLY A 433 89.26 33.15 54.47
N ALA A 434 88.48 32.32 55.18
CA ALA A 434 88.00 32.37 56.59
C ALA A 434 87.19 33.64 56.90
N SER A 435 86.07 33.65 57.66
CA SER A 435 85.20 32.61 58.22
C SER A 435 83.99 33.30 58.89
N LYS A 436 82.78 32.69 58.86
CA LYS A 436 81.68 32.85 59.88
C LYS A 436 81.17 34.32 60.06
N SER A 437 80.06 34.67 60.74
CA SER A 437 79.39 34.09 61.90
C SER A 437 77.97 34.67 62.10
N THR A 438 77.12 33.91 62.82
CA THR A 438 76.06 34.30 63.82
C THR A 438 75.47 35.73 63.85
N GLY A 439 74.18 35.96 64.17
CA GLY A 439 73.11 35.06 64.62
C GLY A 439 71.99 35.80 65.40
N ASN A 440 70.86 35.11 65.63
CA ASN A 440 69.88 35.14 66.75
C ASN A 440 69.88 36.33 67.77
N LEU A 441 68.78 36.79 68.40
CA LEU A 441 67.63 36.09 69.03
C LEU A 441 66.46 37.10 69.32
N HIS A 442 65.19 36.66 69.20
CA HIS A 442 64.05 36.80 70.18
C HIS A 442 63.65 38.19 70.76
N LYS A 443 62.45 38.49 71.30
CA LYS A 443 61.10 37.88 71.45
C LYS A 443 60.15 39.01 71.93
N ARG A 444 58.88 39.07 71.48
CA ARG A 444 57.67 39.23 72.35
C ARG A 444 56.36 39.22 71.54
N LYS A 445 55.24 39.12 72.27
CA LYS A 445 53.86 38.76 71.86
C LYS A 445 52.94 39.78 72.56
N LEU A 446 51.86 40.31 71.97
CA LEU A 446 50.49 39.76 72.01
C LEU A 446 49.52 40.68 71.20
N ILE A 447 48.67 40.07 70.36
CA ILE A 447 47.20 40.27 70.10
C ILE A 447 46.58 41.61 70.56
N LYS A 448 45.75 42.34 69.78
CA LYS A 448 44.51 41.99 69.01
C LYS A 448 44.27 43.01 67.87
N ASP A 449 43.41 42.84 66.84
CA ASP A 449 42.57 41.76 66.27
C ASP A 449 42.13 42.18 64.81
N ALA A 450 41.14 41.49 64.21
CA ALA A 450 40.28 41.86 63.06
C ALA A 450 40.69 41.50 61.61
N ASN A 451 39.95 40.49 61.09
CA ASN A 451 39.46 40.25 59.72
C ASN A 451 40.31 39.53 58.63
N ASN A 452 39.57 38.58 58.03
CA ASN A 452 39.63 37.93 56.72
C ASN A 452 40.40 36.60 56.45
N ASP A 453 39.59 35.66 55.94
CA ASP A 453 39.84 34.63 54.94
C ASP A 453 40.58 33.32 55.30
N LEU A 454 39.79 32.34 55.76
CA LEU A 454 40.14 30.90 55.68
C LEU A 454 38.91 29.99 55.46
N ILE A 455 38.28 30.04 54.28
CA ILE A 455 37.32 29.00 53.83
C ILE A 455 37.43 28.73 52.32
N ASN A 456 38.32 27.82 51.89
CA ASN A 456 38.02 26.91 50.75
C ASN A 456 39.06 25.77 50.57
N ILE A 457 38.81 24.60 51.15
CA ILE A 457 39.55 23.35 50.84
C ILE A 457 38.60 22.20 50.43
N ASN A 458 37.27 22.40 50.41
CA ASN A 458 36.29 21.31 50.23
C ASN A 458 35.43 21.34 48.94
N ASN A 459 35.61 22.31 48.03
CA ASN A 459 34.69 22.47 46.89
C ASN A 459 35.04 21.71 45.59
N ALA A 460 36.21 21.09 45.46
CA ALA A 460 36.58 20.37 44.23
C ALA A 460 35.89 19.00 44.05
N LYS A 461 35.37 18.38 45.13
CA LYS A 461 34.70 17.06 45.06
C LYS A 461 33.19 17.09 44.93
N ARG A 462 32.54 18.27 44.97
CA ARG A 462 31.07 18.38 44.93
C ARG A 462 30.51 18.75 43.55
N CYS A 463 31.35 19.23 42.63
CA CYS A 463 30.93 19.74 41.33
C CYS A 463 30.76 18.67 40.22
N LEU A 464 31.09 17.39 40.49
CA LEU A 464 30.96 16.28 39.54
C LEU A 464 29.85 15.27 39.90
N MET A 465 29.16 15.43 41.04
CA MET A 465 28.08 14.53 41.50
C MET A 465 26.70 15.19 41.53
N GLN A 466 26.55 16.38 40.91
CA GLN A 466 25.28 17.12 40.85
C GLN A 466 24.72 17.29 39.42
N ALA A 467 25.30 16.58 38.45
CA ALA A 467 24.85 16.52 37.05
C ALA A 467 24.11 15.21 36.69
N LEU A 468 23.89 14.31 37.66
CA LEU A 468 23.21 13.01 37.47
C LEU A 468 21.92 12.90 38.31
N THR A 469 21.33 14.01 38.73
CA THR A 469 20.13 13.98 39.61
C THR A 469 19.24 15.21 39.48
N LEU A 470 18.76 15.53 38.28
CA LEU A 470 17.54 16.31 38.09
C LEU A 470 16.67 15.67 37.00
N GLY A 471 15.38 15.59 37.28
CA GLY A 471 14.44 14.76 36.53
C GLY A 471 13.96 15.36 35.21
N ILE A 472 13.37 14.48 34.42
CA ILE A 472 12.58 14.77 33.22
C ILE A 472 11.51 15.84 33.56
N PRO A 473 11.47 17.00 32.88
CA PRO A 473 10.29 17.86 32.93
C PRO A 473 9.17 17.23 32.08
N LYS A 474 8.05 16.88 32.72
CA LYS A 474 6.80 16.60 31.99
C LYS A 474 6.40 17.86 31.24
N ILE A 475 6.22 17.76 29.93
CA ILE A 475 5.56 18.81 29.14
C ILE A 475 4.07 18.75 29.47
N GLN A 476 3.57 19.74 30.22
CA GLN A 476 2.14 19.99 30.31
C GLN A 476 1.70 20.72 29.05
N VAL A 477 0.81 20.08 28.28
CA VAL A 477 0.04 20.77 27.24
C VAL A 477 -1.04 21.59 27.95
N GLN A 478 -1.10 22.89 27.68
CA GLN A 478 -2.28 23.72 27.93
C GLN A 478 -2.97 24.04 26.61
N PRO A 479 -4.31 24.15 26.59
CA PRO A 479 -5.08 24.38 25.37
C PRO A 479 -4.94 25.83 24.88
N PRO A 480 -5.21 26.11 23.59
CA PRO A 480 -5.22 27.46 23.07
C PRO A 480 -6.36 28.27 23.68
N SER A 481 -6.04 29.45 24.22
CA SER A 481 -7.02 30.48 24.53
C SER A 481 -7.48 31.17 23.25
N SER A 482 -8.79 31.22 23.06
CA SER A 482 -9.45 32.20 22.21
C SER A 482 -9.05 33.62 22.63
N ASP A 483 -8.73 34.47 21.66
CA ASP A 483 -9.13 35.89 21.57
C ASP A 483 -8.46 36.50 20.32
N ASP A 484 -9.21 36.57 19.21
CA ASP A 484 -8.93 37.39 18.03
C ASP A 484 -10.29 37.68 17.35
N GLU A 485 -11.10 38.56 17.96
CA GLU A 485 -12.19 39.26 17.26
C GLU A 485 -11.64 40.55 16.62
N GLU A 486 -11.33 40.51 15.32
CA GLU A 486 -11.31 41.72 14.48
C GLU A 486 -12.03 41.45 13.15
N ASP A 487 -13.35 41.63 13.20
CA ASP A 487 -14.13 42.51 12.32
C ASP A 487 -13.57 42.81 10.91
N TYR A 488 -14.14 42.20 9.86
CA TYR A 488 -14.28 42.82 8.52
C TYR A 488 -15.32 42.09 7.63
N SER A 489 -16.46 42.78 7.42
CA SER A 489 -17.37 42.77 6.23
C SER A 489 -17.72 41.44 5.53
#